data_AF-A0A392SBB9-F1
#
_entry.id   AF-A0A392SBB9-F1
#
_cell.length_a   1.000
_cell.length_b   1.000
_cell.length_c   1.000
_cell.angle_alpha   90.00
_cell.angle_beta   90.00
_cell.angle_gamma   90.00
#
_symmetry.space_group_name_H-M   'P 1'
#
loop_
_entity.id
_entity.type
_entity.pdbx_description
1 polymer ?
#
loop_
_entity_poly.entity_id
_entity_poly.type
_entity_poly.pdbx_seq_one_letter_code
_entity_poly.pdbx_strand_id
1 'polypeptide(L)'
;MGCSEENKVTLGAYVLREEANHWWKNARQRLGAGGAVITWERFKREFLIKYFPADVRNPKVVEFMELKQGNLSVAEYAAKFKSLCAFSPHYNTVEAEYDKCVKF
;
A
#
# COMPACT_ATOMS: atom_id res chain seq x y z
N MET A 1 25.94 1.32 5.50
CA MET A 1 25.85 0.06 4.73
C MET A 1 24.35 -0.22 4.51
N GLY A 2 23.84 -0.02 3.29
CA GLY A 2 22.41 -0.16 2.99
C GLY A 2 22.03 -1.59 2.59
N CYS A 3 20.79 -2.00 2.85
CA CYS A 3 20.26 -3.27 2.35
C CYS A 3 20.05 -3.19 0.82
N SER A 4 20.54 -4.18 0.06
CA SER A 4 20.34 -4.23 -1.40
C SER A 4 18.86 -4.44 -1.75
N GLU A 5 18.47 -4.08 -2.97
CA GLU A 5 17.11 -4.27 -3.44
C GLU A 5 16.69 -5.74 -3.44
N GLU A 6 17.59 -6.66 -3.83
CA GLU A 6 17.31 -8.10 -3.78
C GLU A 6 17.11 -8.60 -2.35
N ASN A 7 17.91 -8.09 -1.40
CA ASN A 7 17.78 -8.46 0.01
C ASN A 7 16.45 -7.97 0.59
N LYS A 8 16.02 -6.75 0.25
CA LYS A 8 14.69 -6.22 0.65
C LYS A 8 13.56 -7.11 0.10
N VAL A 9 13.62 -7.47 -1.18
CA VAL A 9 12.61 -8.35 -1.81
C VAL A 9 12.61 -9.73 -1.16
N THR A 10 13.79 -10.28 -0.86
CA THR A 10 13.92 -11.59 -0.20
C THR A 10 13.29 -11.57 1.19
N LEU A 11 13.57 -10.54 1.99
CA LEU A 11 13.00 -10.38 3.33
C LEU A 11 11.48 -10.17 3.28
N GLY A 12 10.97 -9.34 2.36
CA GLY A 12 9.53 -9.14 2.19
C GLY A 12 8.79 -10.39 1.69
N ALA A 13 9.44 -11.19 0.84
CA ALA A 13 8.89 -12.46 0.38
C ALA A 13 8.84 -13.53 1.50
N TYR A 14 9.77 -13.47 2.46
CA TYR A 14 9.86 -14.45 3.55
C TYR A 14 8.62 -14.48 4.45
N VAL A 15 7.94 -13.34 4.60
CA VAL A 15 6.73 -13.24 5.43
C VAL A 15 5.45 -13.65 4.70
N LEU A 16 5.51 -13.93 3.39
CA LEU A 16 4.35 -14.38 2.61
C LEU A 16 4.00 -15.82 2.98
N ARG A 17 2.71 -16.08 3.18
CA ARG A 17 2.19 -17.40 3.55
C ARG A 17 1.26 -17.93 2.47
N GLU A 18 1.17 -19.26 2.39
CA GLU A 18 0.16 -19.97 1.59
C GLU A 18 0.04 -19.45 0.15
N GLU A 19 -1.15 -18.99 -0.27
CA GLU A 19 -1.44 -18.49 -1.62
C GLU A 19 -0.52 -17.34 -2.03
N ALA A 20 -0.17 -16.45 -1.10
CA ALA A 20 0.73 -15.33 -1.39
C ALA A 20 2.16 -15.77 -1.69
N ASN A 21 2.64 -16.82 -1.01
CA ASN A 21 3.95 -17.39 -1.32
C ASN A 21 3.93 -18.11 -2.67
N HIS A 22 2.87 -18.87 -2.96
CA HIS A 22 2.71 -19.54 -4.26
C HIS A 22 2.63 -18.55 -5.43
N TRP A 23 1.81 -17.52 -5.30
CA TRP A 23 1.72 -16.43 -6.26
C TRP A 23 3.09 -15.76 -6.47
N TRP A 24 3.81 -15.43 -5.39
CA TRP A 24 5.09 -14.74 -5.50
C TRP A 24 6.15 -15.57 -6.22
N LYS A 25 6.21 -16.88 -6.01
CA LYS A 25 7.12 -17.78 -6.76
C LYS A 25 6.91 -17.69 -8.27
N ASN A 26 5.65 -17.68 -8.72
CA ASN A 26 5.29 -17.55 -10.14
C ASN A 26 5.57 -16.14 -10.67
N ALA A 27 5.18 -15.10 -9.91
CA ALA A 27 5.44 -13.71 -10.28
C ALA A 27 6.95 -13.44 -10.41
N ARG A 28 7.76 -13.94 -9.48
CA ARG A 28 9.22 -13.77 -9.50
C ARG A 28 9.87 -14.34 -10.75
N GLN A 29 9.43 -15.51 -11.22
CA GLN A 29 9.91 -16.10 -12.48
C GLN A 29 9.60 -15.21 -13.69
N ARG A 30 8.36 -14.71 -13.77
CA ARG A 30 7.93 -13.79 -14.84
C ARG A 30 8.67 -12.46 -14.80
N LEU A 31 8.84 -11.87 -13.61
CA LEU A 31 9.41 -10.53 -13.43
C LEU A 31 10.94 -10.52 -13.59
N GLY A 32 11.61 -11.61 -13.23
CA GLY A 32 13.06 -11.80 -13.36
C GLY A 32 13.51 -12.44 -14.69
N ALA A 33 12.60 -12.60 -15.65
CA ALA A 33 12.95 -13.08 -16.98
C ALA A 33 14.04 -12.19 -17.61
N GLY A 34 15.03 -12.82 -18.26
CA GLY A 34 16.18 -12.10 -18.84
C GLY A 34 17.20 -11.57 -17.82
N GLY A 35 17.16 -12.04 -16.57
CA GLY A 35 18.12 -11.64 -15.53
C GLY A 35 17.82 -10.28 -14.91
N ALA A 36 16.61 -9.75 -15.10
CA ALA A 36 16.21 -8.48 -14.53
C ALA A 36 16.15 -8.52 -13.00
N VAL A 37 16.86 -7.60 -12.35
CA VAL A 37 16.76 -7.39 -10.90
C VAL A 37 15.35 -6.91 -10.56
N ILE A 38 14.72 -7.58 -9.59
CA ILE A 38 13.43 -7.15 -9.07
C ILE A 38 13.70 -6.19 -7.92
N THR A 39 13.34 -4.92 -8.10
CA THR A 39 13.46 -3.90 -7.06
C THR A 39 12.37 -4.05 -6.01
N TRP A 40 12.61 -3.50 -4.83
CA TRP A 40 11.62 -3.45 -3.74
C TRP A 40 10.32 -2.76 -4.18
N GLU A 41 10.44 -1.66 -4.92
CA GLU A 41 9.29 -0.94 -5.46
C GLU A 41 8.46 -1.78 -6.43
N ARG A 42 9.12 -2.61 -7.26
CA ARG A 42 8.43 -3.50 -8.19
C ARG A 42 7.69 -4.62 -7.44
N PHE A 43 8.32 -5.21 -6.41
CA PHE A 43 7.66 -6.18 -5.53
C PHE A 43 6.39 -5.58 -4.89
N LYS A 44 6.51 -4.41 -4.23
CA LYS A 44 5.37 -3.75 -3.58
C LYS A 44 4.24 -3.45 -4.57
N ARG A 45 4.58 -2.97 -5.76
CA ARG A 45 3.60 -2.68 -6.81
C ARG A 45 2.80 -3.91 -7.21
N GLU A 46 3.48 -5.00 -7.57
CA GLU A 46 2.82 -6.23 -8.01
C GLU A 46 1.99 -6.86 -6.88
N PHE A 47 2.50 -6.81 -5.65
CA PHE A 47 1.79 -7.27 -4.45
C PHE A 47 0.49 -6.48 -4.24
N LEU A 48 0.56 -5.15 -4.29
CA LEU A 48 -0.62 -4.29 -4.13
C LEU A 48 -1.60 -4.45 -5.28
N ILE A 49 -1.16 -4.67 -6.53
CA ILE A 49 -2.07 -4.94 -7.65
C ILE A 49 -2.86 -6.23 -7.43
N LYS A 50 -2.21 -7.29 -6.93
CA LYS A 50 -2.83 -8.60 -6.71
C LYS A 50 -3.76 -8.63 -5.49
N TYR A 51 -3.33 -8.09 -4.36
CA TYR A 51 -4.03 -8.22 -3.07
C TYR A 51 -4.78 -6.97 -2.63
N PHE A 52 -4.49 -5.83 -3.23
CA PHE A 52 -5.18 -4.58 -2.97
C PHE A 52 -5.58 -3.86 -4.28
N PRO A 53 -6.36 -4.54 -5.13
CA PRO A 53 -6.77 -4.03 -6.43
C PRO A 53 -7.65 -2.78 -6.31
N ALA A 54 -7.86 -2.09 -7.44
CA ALA A 54 -8.53 -0.79 -7.47
C ALA A 54 -9.98 -0.83 -6.98
N ASP A 55 -10.70 -1.92 -7.24
CA ASP A 55 -12.04 -2.20 -6.73
C ASP A 55 -12.08 -2.34 -5.19
N VAL A 56 -11.03 -2.83 -4.55
CA VAL A 56 -10.91 -2.88 -3.08
C VAL A 56 -10.43 -1.54 -2.51
N ARG A 57 -9.55 -0.83 -3.24
CA ARG A 57 -8.97 0.45 -2.80
C ARG A 57 -9.92 1.63 -2.98
N ASN A 58 -10.57 1.74 -4.13
CA ASN A 58 -11.37 2.91 -4.51
C ASN A 58 -12.53 3.18 -3.52
N PRO A 59 -13.27 2.18 -3.00
CA PRO A 59 -14.27 2.42 -1.98
C PRO A 59 -13.69 3.05 -0.70
N LYS A 60 -12.47 2.66 -0.28
CA LYS A 60 -11.79 3.27 0.87
C LYS A 60 -11.37 4.71 0.61
N VAL A 61 -11.01 5.04 -0.64
CA VAL A 61 -10.71 6.42 -1.05
C VAL A 61 -11.98 7.27 -1.06
N VAL A 62 -13.10 6.74 -1.55
CA VAL A 62 -14.40 7.42 -1.49
C VAL A 62 -14.83 7.64 -0.04
N GLU A 63 -14.73 6.60 0.81
CA GLU A 63 -15.01 6.71 2.24
C GLU A 63 -14.14 7.77 2.90
N PHE A 64 -12.85 7.85 2.53
CA PHE A 64 -11.97 8.91 3.01
C PHE A 64 -12.44 10.29 2.55
N MET A 65 -12.75 10.46 1.27
CA MET A 65 -13.19 11.74 0.70
C MET A 65 -14.49 12.23 1.35
N GLU A 66 -15.42 11.33 1.64
CA GLU A 66 -16.70 11.63 2.27
C GLU A 66 -16.66 11.64 3.81
N LEU A 67 -15.52 11.27 4.41
CA LEU A 67 -15.36 11.26 5.87
C LEU A 67 -15.60 12.65 6.46
N LYS A 68 -16.58 12.73 7.35
CA LYS A 68 -16.94 13.89 8.18
C LYS A 68 -17.02 13.41 9.62
N GLN A 69 -16.69 14.28 10.59
CA GLN A 69 -16.79 13.92 12.00
C GLN A 69 -18.22 13.51 12.37
N GLY A 70 -19.22 14.32 12.00
CA GLY A 70 -20.63 14.04 12.33
C GLY A 70 -20.81 13.86 13.83
N ASN A 71 -21.36 12.70 14.23
CA ASN A 71 -21.57 12.33 15.63
C ASN A 71 -20.38 11.58 16.26
N LEU A 72 -19.29 11.37 15.53
CA LEU A 72 -18.09 10.72 16.08
C LEU A 72 -17.40 11.64 17.08
N SER A 73 -16.85 11.05 18.14
CA SER A 73 -15.87 11.75 18.95
C SER A 73 -14.63 12.10 18.11
N VAL A 74 -13.89 13.13 18.53
CA VAL A 74 -12.63 13.52 17.86
C VAL A 74 -11.66 12.34 17.78
N ALA A 75 -11.61 11.49 18.81
CA ALA A 75 -10.73 10.32 18.84
C ALA A 75 -11.14 9.27 17.80
N GLU A 76 -12.43 8.98 17.66
CA GLU A 76 -12.96 8.03 16.67
C GLU A 76 -12.76 8.56 15.24
N TYR A 77 -13.03 9.85 15.03
CA TYR A 77 -12.77 10.50 13.75
C TYR A 77 -11.29 10.43 13.39
N ALA A 78 -10.39 10.78 14.31
CA ALA A 78 -8.95 10.76 14.09
C ALA A 78 -8.44 9.35 13.74
N ALA A 79 -8.93 8.33 14.45
CA ALA A 79 -8.59 6.93 14.18
C ALA A 79 -9.05 6.52 12.77
N LYS A 80 -10.29 6.89 12.40
CA LYS A 80 -10.86 6.58 11.09
C LYS A 80 -10.16 7.32 9.96
N PHE A 81 -9.83 8.59 10.16
CA PHE A 81 -9.04 9.42 9.25
C PHE A 81 -7.67 8.78 8.99
N LYS A 82 -6.94 8.43 10.05
CA LYS A 82 -5.60 7.82 9.95
C LYS A 82 -5.63 6.48 9.21
N SER A 83 -6.63 5.65 9.49
CA SER A 83 -6.82 4.36 8.82
C SER A 83 -7.07 4.55 7.32
N LEU A 84 -8.00 5.44 6.93
CA LEU A 84 -8.40 5.64 5.54
C LEU A 84 -7.37 6.42 4.71
N CYS A 85 -6.64 7.35 5.32
CA CYS A 85 -5.57 8.12 4.68
C CYS A 85 -4.45 7.20 4.16
N ALA A 86 -4.11 6.13 4.89
CA ALA A 86 -3.11 5.16 4.48
C ALA A 86 -3.42 4.48 3.14
N PHE A 87 -4.70 4.40 2.75
CA PHE A 87 -5.16 3.77 1.51
C PHE A 87 -5.37 4.74 0.36
N SER A 88 -5.10 6.03 0.54
CA SER A 88 -5.30 7.06 -0.46
C SER A 88 -3.96 7.62 -0.94
N PRO A 89 -3.33 7.03 -1.98
CA PRO A 89 -2.00 7.44 -2.46
C PRO A 89 -1.90 8.93 -2.80
N HIS A 90 -2.97 9.52 -3.32
CA HIS A 90 -3.05 10.95 -3.65
C HIS A 90 -2.88 11.87 -2.44
N TYR A 91 -3.18 11.38 -1.23
CA TYR A 91 -2.95 12.13 0.00
C TYR A 91 -1.62 11.77 0.67
N ASN A 92 -0.92 10.72 0.26
CA ASN A 92 0.34 10.31 0.90
C ASN A 92 1.60 10.97 0.31
N THR A 93 1.44 12.12 -0.35
CA THR A 93 2.54 12.96 -0.83
C THR A 93 2.77 14.13 0.11
N VAL A 94 3.97 14.72 0.06
CA VAL A 94 4.36 15.87 0.91
C VAL A 94 3.49 17.09 0.60
N GLU A 95 3.12 17.27 -0.67
CA GLU A 95 2.27 18.37 -1.12
C GLU A 95 0.83 18.23 -0.61
N ALA A 96 0.35 17.00 -0.45
CA ALA A 96 -1.01 16.74 0.02
C ALA A 96 -1.12 16.69 1.56
N GLU A 97 -0.01 16.84 2.30
CA GLU A 97 -0.06 16.96 3.77
C GLU A 97 -0.82 18.22 4.20
N TYR A 98 -0.70 19.31 3.43
CA TYR A 98 -1.46 20.53 3.69
C TYR A 98 -2.98 20.29 3.54
N ASP A 99 -3.39 19.55 2.50
CA ASP A 99 -4.78 19.18 2.26
C ASP A 99 -5.34 18.24 3.35
N LYS A 100 -4.49 17.43 3.99
CA LYS A 100 -4.90 16.62 5.16
C LYS A 100 -5.27 17.50 6.35
N CYS A 101 -4.48 18.54 6.64
CA CYS A 101 -4.73 19.44 7.76
C CYS A 101 -6.05 20.21 7.62
N VAL A 102 -6.46 20.53 6.39
CA VAL A 102 -7.77 21.16 6.13
C VAL A 102 -8.93 20.20 6.37
N LYS A 103 -8.70 18.90 6.17
CA LYS A 103 -9.72 17.86 6.31
C LYS A 103 -9.83 17.31 7.73
N PHE A 104 -8.76 17.37 8.52
CA PHE A 104 -8.77 16.94 9.92
C PHE A 104 -9.44 17.98 10.82
#